data_AF-A0A6B8KI35-F1
#
_entry.id   AF-A0A6B8KI35-F1
#
_cell.length_a   1.000
_cell.length_b   1.000
_cell.length_c   1.000
_cell.angle_alpha   90.00
_cell.angle_beta   90.00
_cell.angle_gamma   90.00
#
_symmetry.space_group_name_H-M   'P 1'
#
loop_
_entity.id
_entity.type
_entity.pdbx_description
1 polymer ?
#
loop_
_entity_poly.entity_id
_entity_poly.type
_entity_poly.pdbx_seq_one_letter_code
_entity_poly.pdbx_strand_id
1 'polypeptide(L)'
;MAERSPKKPSGQTGPISLGGNGPRRHLVKFPTDKAKLELMIAELFVNSRVLPNNDLRYFSNLKPNPENDLDFTVDTGLGKKLLELAEFAPLDKFKTSYDRAPPYLTMSQFCDFYLELINKKSNHQGGRDRLLLTYKTHSAFFVSLPVIEVVRRQLSLSQPKFERVYFLSPHDETDASTWEVFPGRPHAMFEKISTEDMLKMQIEVMNFDDIPLATE
;
A
#
# COMPACT_ATOMS: atom_id res chain seq x y z
N MET A 1 -26.56 16.21 17.76
CA MET A 1 -25.19 15.85 18.19
C MET A 1 -24.40 15.63 16.93
N ALA A 2 -23.37 16.42 16.66
CA ALA A 2 -22.52 16.19 15.49
C ALA A 2 -21.63 14.97 15.77
N GLU A 3 -21.81 13.89 15.02
CA GLU A 3 -20.88 12.76 15.02
C GLU A 3 -19.50 13.30 14.64
N ARG A 4 -18.54 13.14 15.56
CA ARG A 4 -17.14 13.46 15.28
C ARG A 4 -16.62 12.39 14.33
N SER A 5 -16.41 12.75 13.07
CA SER A 5 -15.72 11.88 12.11
C SER A 5 -14.37 11.42 12.71
N PRO A 6 -14.08 10.11 12.70
CA PRO A 6 -12.85 9.59 13.30
C PRO A 6 -11.62 10.13 12.56
N LYS A 7 -10.73 10.81 13.31
CA LYS A 7 -9.43 11.27 12.80
C LYS A 7 -8.50 10.08 12.65
N LYS A 8 -7.97 9.85 11.46
CA LYS A 8 -6.95 8.83 11.22
C LYS A 8 -5.57 9.48 11.38
N PRO A 9 -4.66 8.92 12.21
CA PRO A 9 -3.28 9.40 12.21
C PRO A 9 -2.61 9.04 10.88
N SER A 10 -1.90 9.98 10.27
CA SER A 10 -1.16 9.79 9.02
C SER A 10 0.31 10.16 9.21
N GLY A 11 1.20 9.42 8.56
CA GLY A 11 2.64 9.67 8.61
C GLY A 11 3.17 10.72 7.62
N GLN A 12 4.51 10.80 7.51
CA GLN A 12 5.20 11.55 6.44
C GLN A 12 5.68 10.60 5.34
N THR A 13 5.33 10.90 4.09
CA THR A 13 5.87 10.24 2.89
C THR A 13 6.08 11.24 1.78
N GLY A 14 6.99 10.95 0.85
CA GLY A 14 7.27 11.83 -0.29
C GLY A 14 8.61 11.56 -0.96
N PRO A 15 8.77 11.81 -2.28
CA PRO A 15 10.04 11.65 -2.97
C PRO A 15 11.05 12.72 -2.55
N ILE A 16 12.32 12.40 -2.71
CA ILE A 16 13.43 13.35 -2.57
C ILE A 16 13.91 13.71 -3.97
N SER A 17 13.90 15.01 -4.26
CA SER A 17 14.48 15.57 -5.47
C SER A 17 15.90 16.08 -5.17
N LEU A 18 16.85 15.74 -6.05
CA LEU A 18 18.22 16.26 -6.00
C LEU A 18 18.36 17.38 -7.03
N GLY A 19 18.40 18.62 -6.57
CA GLY A 19 18.60 19.80 -7.40
C GLY A 19 19.93 20.50 -7.10
N GLY A 20 20.25 21.55 -7.87
CA GLY A 20 21.46 22.37 -7.64
C GLY A 20 21.52 23.03 -6.25
N ASN A 21 20.39 23.09 -5.54
CA ASN A 21 20.25 23.63 -4.19
C ASN A 21 20.22 22.53 -3.10
N GLY A 22 20.62 21.30 -3.43
CA GLY A 22 20.62 20.16 -2.51
C GLY A 22 19.32 19.34 -2.52
N PRO A 23 19.21 18.33 -1.62
CA PRO A 23 18.04 17.47 -1.52
C PRO A 23 16.81 18.24 -1.00
N ARG A 24 15.68 18.15 -1.72
CA ARG A 24 14.37 18.65 -1.28
C ARG A 24 13.35 17.50 -1.20
N ARG A 25 12.66 17.39 -0.07
CA ARG A 25 11.60 16.39 0.17
C ARG A 25 10.23 16.98 -0.14
N HIS A 26 9.46 16.31 -1.00
CA HIS A 26 8.10 16.71 -1.37
C HIS A 26 7.10 15.90 -0.56
N LEU A 27 6.67 16.41 0.60
CA LEU A 27 5.76 15.68 1.48
C LEU A 27 4.35 15.61 0.88
N VAL A 28 3.77 14.40 0.87
CA VAL A 28 2.35 14.18 0.54
C VAL A 28 1.50 14.79 1.65
N LYS A 29 0.55 15.65 1.31
CA LYS A 29 -0.40 16.20 2.27
C LYS A 29 -1.64 15.31 2.36
N PHE A 30 -1.61 14.36 3.28
CA PHE A 30 -2.78 13.52 3.51
C PHE A 30 -3.93 14.31 4.16
N PRO A 31 -5.18 14.12 3.70
CA PRO A 31 -6.35 14.59 4.44
C PRO A 31 -6.41 13.99 5.84
N THR A 32 -6.78 14.78 6.84
CA THR A 32 -6.94 14.30 8.22
C THR A 32 -8.23 13.51 8.45
N ASP A 33 -9.19 13.66 7.53
CA ASP A 33 -10.44 12.93 7.54
C ASP A 33 -10.27 11.59 6.82
N LYS A 34 -10.68 10.50 7.48
CA LYS A 34 -10.50 9.14 6.97
C LYS A 34 -11.13 8.96 5.58
N ALA A 35 -12.37 9.41 5.40
CA ALA A 35 -13.09 9.22 4.14
C ALA A 35 -12.44 10.01 3.00
N LYS A 36 -11.97 11.23 3.27
CA LYS A 36 -11.20 12.02 2.29
C LYS A 36 -9.85 11.38 1.94
N LEU A 37 -9.15 10.82 2.93
CA LEU A 37 -7.89 10.11 2.70
C LEU A 37 -8.13 8.89 1.81
N GLU A 38 -9.12 8.06 2.14
CA GLU A 38 -9.44 6.85 1.38
C GLU A 38 -9.91 7.17 -0.04
N LEU A 39 -10.69 8.25 -0.22
CA LEU A 39 -11.04 8.75 -1.54
C LEU A 39 -9.80 9.16 -2.35
N MET A 40 -8.90 9.95 -1.76
CA MET A 40 -7.65 10.37 -2.41
C MET A 40 -6.82 9.16 -2.86
N ILE A 41 -6.69 8.14 -2.00
CA ILE A 41 -5.96 6.91 -2.32
C ILE A 41 -6.63 6.14 -3.45
N ALA A 42 -7.95 6.03 -3.44
CA ALA A 42 -8.70 5.34 -4.48
C ALA A 42 -8.60 6.08 -5.83
N GLU A 43 -8.63 7.41 -5.83
CA GLU A 43 -8.42 8.24 -7.02
C GLU A 43 -6.99 8.07 -7.56
N LEU A 44 -5.98 8.10 -6.70
CA LEU A 44 -4.59 7.80 -7.08
C LEU A 44 -4.48 6.40 -7.72
N PHE A 45 -5.15 5.39 -7.17
CA PHE A 45 -5.14 4.03 -7.72
C PHE A 45 -5.75 3.98 -9.12
N VAL A 46 -6.92 4.58 -9.31
CA VAL A 46 -7.62 4.63 -10.59
C VAL A 46 -6.80 5.35 -11.66
N ASN A 47 -6.09 6.41 -11.28
CA ASN A 47 -5.24 7.20 -12.17
C ASN A 47 -3.83 6.60 -12.36
N SER A 48 -3.39 5.72 -11.46
CA SER A 48 -2.07 5.12 -11.53
C SER A 48 -1.96 4.15 -12.72
N ARG A 49 -0.81 4.20 -13.41
CA ARG A 49 -0.50 3.22 -14.45
C ARG A 49 -0.07 1.92 -13.80
N VAL A 50 -1.00 0.98 -13.62
CA VAL A 50 -0.65 -0.40 -13.28
C VAL A 50 0.06 -1.02 -14.49
N LEU A 51 1.37 -1.21 -14.41
CA LEU A 51 2.22 -1.77 -15.47
C LEU A 51 1.77 -3.21 -15.87
N PRO A 52 2.08 -3.64 -17.11
CA PRO A 52 1.13 -4.37 -17.95
C PRO A 52 1.11 -5.87 -17.64
N ASN A 53 -0.02 -6.38 -17.13
CA ASN A 53 -0.49 -7.75 -17.38
C ASN A 53 -1.95 -8.04 -17.04
N ASN A 54 -2.75 -7.04 -16.68
CA ASN A 54 -4.10 -7.31 -16.19
C ASN A 54 -5.15 -7.22 -17.29
N ASP A 55 -6.07 -8.19 -17.31
CA ASP A 55 -7.35 -8.12 -18.04
C ASP A 55 -8.32 -7.11 -17.39
N LEU A 56 -8.03 -6.68 -16.15
CA LEU A 56 -8.74 -5.63 -15.41
C LEU A 56 -8.33 -4.20 -15.82
N ARG A 57 -7.80 -4.00 -17.04
CA ARG A 57 -7.35 -2.66 -17.49
C ARG A 57 -8.47 -1.64 -17.36
N TYR A 58 -8.07 -0.39 -17.14
CA TYR A 58 -8.95 0.79 -17.11
C TYR A 58 -9.92 0.78 -15.93
N PHE A 59 -9.40 1.07 -14.74
CA PHE A 59 -10.25 1.43 -13.61
C PHE A 59 -10.98 2.74 -13.94
N SER A 60 -12.28 2.79 -13.70
CA SER A 60 -13.11 3.97 -13.97
C SER A 60 -14.36 3.97 -13.08
N ASN A 61 -15.14 5.06 -13.13
CA ASN A 61 -16.41 5.20 -12.42
C ASN A 61 -16.31 4.87 -10.91
N LEU A 62 -15.24 5.33 -10.26
CA LEU A 62 -15.04 5.15 -8.83
C LEU A 62 -16.21 5.75 -8.06
N LYS A 63 -16.86 4.94 -7.24
CA LYS A 63 -18.01 5.36 -6.44
C LYS A 63 -17.83 4.89 -5.00
N PRO A 64 -17.83 5.79 -4.00
CA PRO A 64 -17.89 5.42 -2.59
C PRO A 64 -19.19 4.67 -2.28
N ASN A 65 -19.10 3.64 -1.45
CA ASN A 65 -20.28 2.89 -0.97
C ASN A 65 -20.65 3.32 0.47
N PRO A 66 -21.85 2.94 0.97
CA PRO A 66 -22.22 3.13 2.37
C PRO A 66 -21.36 2.33 3.34
N GLU A 67 -21.29 2.74 4.61
CA GLU A 67 -20.35 2.26 5.64
C GLU A 67 -20.39 0.74 5.96
N ASN A 68 -21.44 0.03 5.55
CA ASN A 68 -21.58 -1.42 5.77
C ASN A 68 -21.17 -2.29 4.56
N ASP A 69 -20.80 -1.66 3.44
CA ASP A 69 -20.27 -2.31 2.26
C ASP A 69 -18.74 -2.08 2.16
N LEU A 70 -18.11 -2.76 1.20
CA LEU A 70 -16.72 -2.47 0.81
C LEU A 70 -16.58 -1.00 0.41
N ASP A 71 -15.43 -0.38 0.69
CA ASP A 71 -15.26 1.08 0.62
C ASP A 71 -15.71 1.71 -0.73
N PHE A 72 -15.40 1.07 -1.86
CA PHE A 72 -15.74 1.60 -3.18
C PHE A 72 -16.27 0.53 -4.15
N THR A 73 -16.95 1.02 -5.18
CA THR A 73 -17.25 0.30 -6.42
C THR A 73 -16.41 0.91 -7.55
N VAL A 74 -15.83 0.08 -8.41
CA VAL A 74 -15.02 0.51 -9.55
C VAL A 74 -15.34 -0.34 -10.78
N ASP A 75 -15.44 0.29 -11.94
CA ASP A 75 -15.59 -0.41 -13.21
C ASP A 75 -14.21 -0.79 -13.76
N THR A 76 -14.11 -2.01 -14.31
CA THR A 76 -12.88 -2.57 -14.90
C THR A 76 -13.18 -3.18 -16.27
N GLY A 77 -12.13 -3.54 -17.01
CA GLY A 77 -12.27 -4.31 -18.26
C GLY A 77 -13.03 -5.65 -18.12
N LEU A 78 -13.16 -6.21 -16.91
CA LEU A 78 -13.93 -7.43 -16.63
C LEU A 78 -15.28 -7.16 -15.95
N GLY A 79 -15.75 -5.92 -16.00
CA GLY A 79 -16.99 -5.49 -15.36
C GLY A 79 -16.76 -4.85 -14.00
N LYS A 80 -17.84 -4.72 -13.25
CA LYS A 80 -17.89 -4.01 -11.98
C LYS A 80 -17.23 -4.83 -10.87
N LYS A 81 -16.39 -4.18 -10.07
CA LYS A 81 -15.71 -4.76 -8.91
C LYS A 81 -15.94 -3.92 -7.66
N LEU A 82 -15.89 -4.56 -6.51
CA LEU A 82 -15.86 -3.90 -5.21
C LEU A 82 -14.42 -3.79 -4.74
N LEU A 83 -14.04 -2.64 -4.21
CA LEU A 83 -12.69 -2.27 -3.84
C LEU A 83 -12.64 -1.98 -2.33
N GLU A 84 -11.90 -2.82 -1.61
CA GLU A 84 -11.54 -2.61 -0.20
C GLU A 84 -10.23 -1.84 -0.10
N LEU A 85 -10.16 -0.89 0.84
CA LEU A 85 -8.93 -0.19 1.18
C LEU A 85 -8.39 -0.67 2.54
N ALA A 86 -7.06 -0.78 2.62
CA ALA A 86 -6.39 -1.09 3.86
C ALA A 86 -5.05 -0.35 3.96
N GLU A 87 -4.92 0.47 5.00
CA GLU A 87 -3.61 1.04 5.32
C GLU A 87 -2.70 -0.03 5.89
N PHE A 88 -1.49 -0.15 5.34
CA PHE A 88 -0.42 -0.93 5.92
C PHE A 88 0.41 -0.05 6.86
N ALA A 89 0.08 -0.13 8.14
CA ALA A 89 0.79 0.51 9.23
C ALA A 89 0.70 -0.38 10.49
N PRO A 90 1.63 -1.33 10.69
CA PRO A 90 1.59 -2.30 11.80
C PRO A 90 1.95 -1.68 13.17
N LEU A 91 1.41 -0.50 13.48
CA LEU A 91 1.70 0.25 14.71
C LEU A 91 1.25 -0.47 15.98
N ASP A 92 0.15 -1.23 15.90
CA ASP A 92 -0.38 -2.05 16.98
C ASP A 92 0.61 -3.12 17.44
N LYS A 93 1.39 -3.68 16.50
CA LYS A 93 2.44 -4.67 16.79
C LYS A 93 3.58 -4.09 17.62
N PHE A 94 3.81 -2.80 17.51
CA PHE A 94 4.87 -2.09 18.24
C PHE A 94 4.36 -1.31 19.45
N LYS A 95 3.03 -1.29 19.68
CA LYS A 95 2.39 -0.47 20.74
C LYS A 95 2.86 0.98 20.71
N THR A 96 3.03 1.54 19.52
CA THR A 96 3.67 2.83 19.31
C THR A 96 2.87 3.75 18.38
N SER A 97 3.19 5.06 18.39
CA SER A 97 2.74 6.03 17.38
C SER A 97 3.72 6.05 16.20
N TYR A 98 3.35 6.70 15.09
CA TYR A 98 4.24 6.86 13.92
C TYR A 98 5.63 7.41 14.33
N ASP A 99 5.65 8.35 15.26
CA ASP A 99 6.85 9.02 15.80
C ASP A 99 7.79 8.08 16.59
N ARG A 100 7.38 6.85 16.90
CA ARG A 100 8.28 5.79 17.40
C ARG A 100 8.09 4.47 16.69
N ALA A 101 7.76 4.51 15.40
CA ALA A 101 7.89 3.34 14.55
C ALA A 101 9.33 2.80 14.65
N PRO A 102 9.52 1.47 14.72
CA PRO A 102 10.86 0.91 14.88
C PRO A 102 11.75 1.31 13.69
N PRO A 103 13.02 1.66 13.93
CA PRO A 103 13.93 2.11 12.88
C PRO A 103 14.30 0.99 11.90
N TYR A 104 14.04 -0.27 12.25
CA TYR A 104 14.30 -1.43 11.40
C TYR A 104 13.22 -2.50 11.58
N LEU A 105 12.87 -3.15 10.47
CA LEU A 105 12.09 -4.37 10.43
C LEU A 105 12.82 -5.38 9.57
N THR A 106 12.91 -6.62 10.04
CA THR A 106 13.44 -7.69 9.21
C THR A 106 12.48 -7.99 8.05
N MET A 107 13.02 -8.49 6.93
CA MET A 107 12.22 -8.94 5.79
C MET A 107 11.10 -9.89 6.23
N SER A 108 11.42 -10.86 7.10
CA SER A 108 10.44 -11.81 7.63
C SER A 108 9.30 -11.13 8.35
N GLN A 109 9.60 -10.26 9.32
CA GLN A 109 8.57 -9.53 10.07
C GLN A 109 7.67 -8.69 9.16
N PHE A 110 8.27 -8.01 8.17
CA PHE A 110 7.53 -7.17 7.24
C PHE A 110 6.57 -8.01 6.38
N CYS A 111 7.04 -9.16 5.88
CA CYS A 111 6.22 -10.12 5.14
C CYS A 111 5.09 -10.67 6.01
N ASP A 112 5.39 -11.06 7.26
CA ASP A 112 4.42 -11.64 8.20
C ASP A 112 3.31 -10.64 8.52
N PHE A 113 3.64 -9.38 8.84
CA PHE A 113 2.63 -8.36 9.11
C PHE A 113 1.78 -8.03 7.89
N TYR A 114 2.38 -8.03 6.70
CA TYR A 114 1.65 -7.72 5.49
C TYR A 114 0.72 -8.86 5.07
N LEU A 115 1.16 -10.12 5.20
CA LEU A 115 0.33 -11.31 5.03
C LEU A 115 -0.80 -11.35 6.06
N GLU A 116 -0.53 -10.99 7.32
CA GLU A 116 -1.54 -10.92 8.37
C GLU A 116 -2.65 -9.92 8.00
N LEU A 117 -2.29 -8.73 7.51
CA LEU A 117 -3.26 -7.73 7.04
C LEU A 117 -4.13 -8.27 5.91
N ILE A 118 -3.49 -8.85 4.87
CA ILE A 118 -4.19 -9.41 3.71
C ILE A 118 -5.13 -10.53 4.15
N ASN A 119 -4.67 -11.45 5.01
CA ASN A 119 -5.47 -12.57 5.51
C ASN A 119 -6.64 -12.08 6.38
N LYS A 120 -6.41 -11.09 7.24
CA LYS A 120 -7.47 -10.46 8.04
C LYS A 120 -8.55 -9.87 7.12
N LYS A 121 -8.16 -9.10 6.09
CA LYS A 121 -9.12 -8.51 5.15
C LYS A 121 -9.80 -9.58 4.29
N SER A 122 -9.06 -10.58 3.83
CA SER A 122 -9.57 -11.72 3.06
C SER A 122 -10.66 -12.49 3.84
N ASN A 123 -10.47 -12.70 5.14
CA ASN A 123 -11.42 -13.42 5.97
C ASN A 123 -12.70 -12.63 6.27
N HIS A 124 -12.61 -11.31 6.46
CA HIS A 124 -13.76 -10.47 6.77
C HIS A 124 -14.51 -9.97 5.53
N GLN A 125 -13.77 -9.65 4.48
CA GLN A 125 -14.25 -8.87 3.34
C GLN A 125 -13.96 -9.53 2.00
N GLY A 126 -13.41 -10.74 1.96
CA GLY A 126 -13.18 -11.46 0.72
C GLY A 126 -14.47 -12.02 0.07
N GLY A 127 -14.37 -12.37 -1.20
CA GLY A 127 -15.45 -12.88 -2.04
C GLY A 127 -15.17 -12.67 -3.52
N ARG A 128 -16.13 -13.09 -4.35
CA ARG A 128 -16.09 -12.91 -5.81
C ARG A 128 -16.23 -11.42 -6.17
N ASP A 129 -15.58 -10.99 -7.25
CA ASP A 129 -15.65 -9.61 -7.77
C ASP A 129 -15.11 -8.56 -6.79
N ARG A 130 -14.20 -8.97 -5.89
CA ARG A 130 -13.60 -8.10 -4.86
C ARG A 130 -12.11 -7.94 -5.05
N LEU A 131 -11.64 -6.71 -4.87
CA LEU A 131 -10.25 -6.30 -4.95
C LEU A 131 -9.82 -5.74 -3.59
N LEU A 132 -8.56 -5.93 -3.25
CA LEU A 132 -7.93 -5.29 -2.09
C LEU A 132 -6.86 -4.31 -2.56
N LEU A 133 -6.98 -3.05 -2.16
CA LEU A 133 -5.97 -2.01 -2.30
C LEU A 133 -5.34 -1.74 -0.94
N THR A 134 -4.08 -2.11 -0.81
CA THR A 134 -3.28 -1.74 0.35
C THR A 134 -2.43 -0.51 0.05
N TYR A 135 -2.19 0.34 1.04
CA TYR A 135 -1.43 1.57 0.83
C TYR A 135 -0.62 1.97 2.07
N LYS A 136 0.38 2.84 1.89
CA LYS A 136 1.12 3.47 3.00
C LYS A 136 0.77 4.95 3.17
N THR A 137 0.84 5.44 4.40
CA THR A 137 0.85 6.89 4.70
C THR A 137 2.19 7.35 5.30
N HIS A 138 3.09 6.43 5.63
CA HIS A 138 4.42 6.71 6.21
C HIS A 138 5.52 5.98 5.44
N SER A 139 6.63 6.64 5.13
CA SER A 139 7.74 6.04 4.36
C SER A 139 8.30 4.77 4.99
N ALA A 140 8.35 4.71 6.32
CA ALA A 140 8.80 3.53 7.06
C ALA A 140 8.00 2.24 6.76
N PHE A 141 6.78 2.36 6.23
CA PHE A 141 5.93 1.22 5.87
C PHE A 141 5.88 0.97 4.36
N PHE A 142 6.93 1.37 3.62
CA PHE A 142 7.06 1.04 2.22
C PHE A 142 7.29 -0.47 2.00
N VAL A 143 6.34 -1.12 1.33
CA VAL A 143 6.45 -2.51 0.91
C VAL A 143 7.37 -2.58 -0.31
N SER A 144 8.63 -2.95 -0.10
CA SER A 144 9.64 -3.02 -1.16
C SER A 144 9.40 -4.19 -2.13
N LEU A 145 10.03 -4.15 -3.31
CA LEU A 145 9.88 -5.22 -4.32
C LEU A 145 10.23 -6.63 -3.81
N PRO A 146 11.31 -6.84 -3.02
CA PRO A 146 11.56 -8.15 -2.42
C PRO A 146 10.43 -8.63 -1.49
N VAL A 147 9.85 -7.73 -0.67
CA VAL A 147 8.69 -8.07 0.19
C VAL A 147 7.51 -8.48 -0.66
N ILE A 148 7.18 -7.68 -1.69
CA ILE A 148 6.08 -8.00 -2.63
C ILE A 148 6.29 -9.39 -3.24
N GLU A 149 7.51 -9.75 -3.62
CA GLU A 149 7.82 -11.04 -4.20
C GLU A 149 7.67 -12.20 -3.19
N VAL A 150 8.18 -12.07 -1.95
CA VAL A 150 7.95 -13.09 -0.90
C VAL A 150 6.45 -13.29 -0.68
N VAL A 151 5.73 -12.19 -0.47
CA VAL A 151 4.29 -12.22 -0.18
C VAL A 151 3.51 -12.81 -1.34
N ARG A 152 3.84 -12.46 -2.58
CA ARG A 152 3.24 -13.05 -3.78
C ARG A 152 3.39 -14.57 -3.81
N ARG A 153 4.60 -15.08 -3.56
CA ARG A 153 4.87 -16.54 -3.52
C ARG A 153 4.03 -17.21 -2.44
N GLN A 154 3.93 -16.62 -1.25
CA GLN A 154 3.08 -17.16 -0.18
C GLN A 154 1.60 -17.16 -0.55
N LEU A 155 1.10 -16.06 -1.15
CA LEU A 155 -0.30 -15.98 -1.61
C LEU A 155 -0.59 -16.93 -2.79
N SER A 156 0.43 -17.35 -3.55
CA SER A 156 0.24 -18.38 -4.58
C SER A 156 -0.03 -19.78 -3.99
N LEU A 157 0.50 -20.06 -2.80
CA LEU A 157 0.27 -21.30 -2.05
C LEU A 157 -1.04 -21.25 -1.25
N SER A 158 -1.37 -20.07 -0.71
CA SER A 158 -2.59 -19.81 0.04
C SER A 158 -3.31 -18.59 -0.52
N GLN A 159 -4.20 -18.84 -1.48
CA GLN A 159 -4.86 -17.76 -2.22
C GLN A 159 -5.78 -16.94 -1.31
N PRO A 160 -5.69 -15.60 -1.35
CA PRO A 160 -6.64 -14.76 -0.64
C PRO A 160 -8.02 -14.86 -1.30
N LYS A 161 -9.08 -14.56 -0.56
CA LYS A 161 -10.45 -14.44 -1.06
C LYS A 161 -10.66 -13.11 -1.79
N PHE A 162 -9.64 -12.59 -2.47
CA PHE A 162 -9.74 -11.43 -3.33
C PHE A 162 -9.27 -11.85 -4.73
N GLU A 163 -9.91 -11.34 -5.77
CA GLU A 163 -9.46 -11.61 -7.14
C GLU A 163 -8.08 -11.02 -7.39
N ARG A 164 -7.80 -9.86 -6.78
CA ARG A 164 -6.53 -9.15 -6.84
C ARG A 164 -6.19 -8.46 -5.53
N VAL A 165 -4.89 -8.38 -5.27
CA VAL A 165 -4.33 -7.54 -4.21
C VAL A 165 -3.32 -6.57 -4.83
N TYR A 166 -3.47 -5.29 -4.53
CA TYR A 166 -2.58 -4.22 -4.97
C TYR A 166 -1.90 -3.55 -3.77
N PHE A 167 -0.71 -3.01 -4.02
CA PHE A 167 -0.04 -2.09 -3.11
C PHE A 167 0.15 -0.75 -3.81
N LEU A 168 -0.22 0.35 -3.15
CA LEU A 168 -0.05 1.71 -3.64
C LEU A 168 0.85 2.52 -2.71
N SER A 169 1.83 3.20 -3.30
CA SER A 169 2.69 4.17 -2.65
C SER A 169 2.44 5.55 -3.26
N PRO A 170 1.79 6.47 -2.53
CA PRO A 170 1.68 7.86 -2.97
C PRO A 170 3.06 8.52 -3.01
N HIS A 171 3.31 9.28 -4.07
CA HIS A 171 4.47 10.17 -4.21
C HIS A 171 4.06 11.62 -3.93
N ASP A 172 2.89 12.02 -4.39
CA ASP A 172 2.22 13.28 -4.06
C ASP A 172 0.69 13.10 -4.05
N GLU A 173 -0.08 14.19 -4.08
CA GLU A 173 -1.54 14.20 -4.08
C GLU A 173 -2.14 13.73 -5.42
N THR A 174 -1.33 13.63 -6.48
CA THR A 174 -1.74 13.34 -7.86
C THR A 174 -1.01 12.15 -8.50
N ASP A 175 0.14 11.76 -7.97
CA ASP A 175 0.97 10.67 -8.48
C ASP A 175 1.25 9.60 -7.43
N ALA A 176 1.26 8.35 -7.89
CA ALA A 176 1.52 7.18 -7.09
C ALA A 176 2.09 6.04 -7.93
N SER A 177 2.84 5.16 -7.28
CA SER A 177 3.20 3.86 -7.85
C SER A 177 2.32 2.76 -7.27
N THR A 178 1.85 1.89 -8.18
CA THR A 178 0.99 0.76 -7.84
C THR A 178 1.62 -0.53 -8.34
N TRP A 179 1.63 -1.54 -7.47
CA TRP A 179 2.13 -2.87 -7.78
C TRP A 179 1.03 -3.92 -7.54
N GLU A 180 0.91 -4.87 -8.46
CA GLU A 180 0.08 -6.05 -8.25
C GLU A 180 0.83 -7.07 -7.38
N VAL A 181 0.29 -7.32 -6.20
CA VAL A 181 0.83 -8.27 -5.22
C VAL A 181 0.30 -9.67 -5.52
N PHE A 182 -0.99 -9.80 -5.83
CA PHE A 182 -1.63 -11.07 -6.19
C PHE A 182 -2.61 -10.89 -7.38
N PRO A 183 -2.63 -11.81 -8.36
CA PRO A 183 -1.72 -12.95 -8.50
C PRO A 183 -0.30 -12.51 -8.88
N GLY A 184 -0.15 -11.36 -9.55
CA GLY A 184 1.14 -10.79 -9.94
C GLY A 184 1.95 -11.71 -10.86
N ARG A 185 2.99 -11.16 -11.50
CA ARG A 185 4.06 -11.99 -12.09
C ARG A 185 5.32 -11.85 -11.25
N PRO A 186 6.10 -12.93 -11.07
CA PRO A 186 7.41 -12.83 -10.47
C PRO A 186 8.22 -11.73 -11.15
N HIS A 187 8.88 -10.90 -10.35
CA HIS A 187 9.77 -9.90 -10.92
C HIS A 187 11.04 -10.60 -11.43
N ALA A 188 11.46 -10.30 -12.67
CA ALA A 188 12.58 -11.00 -13.33
C ALA A 188 13.88 -11.03 -12.49
N MET A 189 14.11 -9.99 -11.69
CA MET A 189 15.24 -9.91 -10.76
C MET A 189 15.27 -11.05 -9.72
N PHE A 190 14.11 -11.54 -9.27
CA PHE A 190 14.00 -12.51 -8.17
C PHE A 190 13.70 -13.93 -8.65
N GLU A 191 13.52 -14.15 -9.95
CA GLU A 191 13.12 -15.44 -10.52
C GLU A 191 14.06 -16.59 -10.11
N LYS A 192 15.35 -16.30 -9.94
CA LYS A 192 16.39 -17.28 -9.57
C LYS A 192 16.77 -17.25 -8.09
N ILE A 193 16.11 -16.43 -7.28
CA ILE A 193 16.42 -16.30 -5.85
C ILE A 193 15.36 -17.06 -5.06
N SER A 194 15.80 -17.96 -4.17
CA SER A 194 14.90 -18.70 -3.29
C SER A 194 14.19 -17.77 -2.30
N THR A 195 13.05 -18.22 -1.77
CA THR A 195 12.34 -17.45 -0.74
C THR A 195 13.18 -17.36 0.54
N GLU A 196 13.88 -18.44 0.91
CA GLU A 196 14.77 -18.46 2.07
C GLU A 196 15.91 -17.44 1.94
N ASP A 197 16.49 -17.29 0.74
CA ASP A 197 17.58 -16.32 0.53
C ASP A 197 17.07 -14.88 0.49
N MET A 198 15.87 -14.66 -0.04
CA MET A 198 15.22 -13.35 0.04
C MET A 198 14.92 -12.94 1.48
N LEU A 199 14.48 -13.87 2.33
CA LEU A 199 14.21 -13.61 3.75
C LEU A 199 15.46 -13.24 4.55
N LYS A 200 16.66 -13.62 4.07
CA LYS A 200 17.95 -13.22 4.65
C LYS A 200 18.40 -11.82 4.22
N MET A 201 17.75 -11.22 3.21
CA MET A 201 18.07 -9.85 2.79
C MET A 201 17.70 -8.88 3.91
N GLN A 202 18.63 -7.98 4.24
CA GLN A 202 18.31 -6.87 5.14
C GLN A 202 17.45 -5.86 4.38
N ILE A 203 16.30 -5.52 4.98
CA ILE A 203 15.56 -4.32 4.58
C ILE A 203 15.96 -3.24 5.56
N GLU A 204 16.67 -2.24 5.08
CA GLU A 204 16.73 -0.97 5.79
C GLU A 204 15.40 -0.26 5.54
N VAL A 205 14.64 -0.08 6.61
CA VAL A 205 13.50 0.83 6.60
C VAL A 205 14.10 2.22 6.54
N MET A 206 14.14 2.82 5.35
CA MET A 206 14.67 4.18 5.21
C MET A 206 13.82 5.15 6.03
N ASN A 207 14.37 5.57 7.16
CA ASN A 207 13.83 6.67 7.92
C ASN A 207 14.35 7.98 7.31
N PHE A 208 13.59 8.51 6.35
CA PHE A 208 13.96 9.75 5.66
C PHE A 208 13.92 11.00 6.55
N ASP A 209 13.49 10.86 7.81
CA ASP A 209 13.49 11.94 8.80
C ASP A 209 14.92 12.29 9.26
N ASP A 210 15.89 11.40 9.02
CA ASP A 210 17.30 11.60 9.39
C ASP A 210 18.16 12.23 8.28
N ILE A 211 17.57 12.54 7.10
CA ILE A 211 18.30 13.22 6.02
C ILE A 211 18.27 14.73 6.29
N PRO A 212 19.42 15.40 6.47
CA PRO A 212 19.47 16.85 6.64
C PRO A 212 18.90 17.51 5.38
N LEU A 213 17.75 18.16 5.51
CA LEU A 213 17.17 18.97 4.46
C LEU A 213 17.83 20.35 4.48
N ALA A 214 18.09 20.90 3.29
CA ALA A 214 18.48 22.30 3.18
C ALA A 214 17.31 23.16 3.68
N THR A 215 17.51 23.85 4.80
CA THR A 215 16.57 24.86 5.30
C THR A 215 16.61 26.07 4.36
N GLU A 216 15.44 26.54 3.92
CA GLU A 216 15.30 27.84 3.24
C GLU A 216 15.67 29.00 4.16
#